data_AF-A0AAE2RE51-F1
#
_entry.id   AF-A0AAE2RE51-F1
#
_cell.length_a   1.000
_cell.length_b   1.000
_cell.length_c   1.000
_cell.angle_alpha   90.00
_cell.angle_beta   90.00
_cell.angle_gamma   90.00
#
_symmetry.space_group_name_H-M   'P 1'
#
loop_
_entity.id
_entity.type
_entity.pdbx_description
1 polymer ?
#
loop_
_entity_poly.entity_id
_entity_poly.type
_entity_poly.pdbx_seq_one_letter_code
_entity_poly.pdbx_strand_id
1 'polypeptide(L)'
;MRTIPAFPDLRLFIGLRLHQIRSLVKWIAVTIPMAVMVGSLVALFLWSLDEATRLRFAYPDLIYAMPIAGFAMVWAYQRFGKAAEGGNNLIVEQIHEPGGGVPLRMAPFILVSTVLTHLVGGSAGREGTAVQLGGSLASAFAKLFRLAHGDVRILLMAGIAAGFGAVFGTPIAGAVFALEVLTIGRMQYEALLPALLAAVVANWTCQAWGASHTHYVIAYLKNMPDSGGFHLDAMIMLKVVFAGAVFGLAAHGFAEISHLAGAAYKALLPSAPLRPVLASAILLALVWLLGTRDYLGLGVWSPNPGDITILSFFRPDHVDYASWAWKALFTVVTLSAGFKGGEVTPLFFIGAGLGNALAGLTGAPTDLFAGLGFVAVFAGATNTPLACMIMGLELFGATHAVYLAVACFTAYLTSGHSSIYLSQRIGVPKHAAGHIPAGIAVRHLRVNRSAPSQEDNDKSRSSKSLGQTCSDDHQQGGPKCR
;
A
#
# COMPACT_ATOMS: atom_id res chain seq x y z
N MET A 1 55.28 25.36 13.51
CA MET A 1 55.09 24.02 12.90
C MET A 1 53.62 23.65 13.01
N ARG A 2 52.87 23.73 11.91
CA ARG A 2 51.48 23.23 11.85
C ARG A 2 51.56 21.70 11.68
N THR A 3 50.99 20.97 12.63
CA THR A 3 50.84 19.52 12.57
C THR A 3 49.96 19.16 11.37
N ILE A 4 50.54 18.44 10.41
CA ILE A 4 49.81 17.84 9.30
C ILE A 4 48.90 16.76 9.89
N PRO A 5 47.59 16.72 9.57
CA PRO A 5 46.71 15.66 10.05
C PRO A 5 47.22 14.32 9.51
N ALA A 6 47.47 13.37 10.42
CA ALA A 6 47.90 12.02 10.07
C ALA A 6 46.90 11.40 9.07
N PHE A 7 47.41 10.88 7.95
CA PHE A 7 46.62 10.12 7.00
C PHE A 7 45.87 8.99 7.72
N PRO A 8 44.58 8.74 7.39
CA PRO A 8 43.85 7.62 7.98
C PRO A 8 44.61 6.32 7.70
N ASP A 9 44.79 5.51 8.75
CA ASP A 9 45.55 4.26 8.73
C ASP A 9 45.11 3.36 7.55
N LEU A 10 46.02 3.14 6.59
CA LEU A 10 45.77 2.36 5.37
C LEU A 10 45.23 0.97 5.69
N ARG A 11 45.62 0.38 6.84
CA ARG A 11 45.11 -0.91 7.30
C ARG A 11 43.64 -0.85 7.68
N LEU A 12 43.22 0.23 8.34
CA LEU A 12 41.83 0.47 8.69
C LEU A 12 40.99 0.65 7.41
N PHE A 13 41.49 1.41 6.43
CA PHE A 13 40.83 1.59 5.14
C PHE A 13 40.62 0.26 4.39
N ILE A 14 41.68 -0.55 4.25
CA ILE A 14 41.62 -1.85 3.57
C ILE A 14 40.68 -2.81 4.31
N GLY A 15 40.74 -2.85 5.65
CA GLY A 15 39.87 -3.70 6.47
C GLY A 15 38.38 -3.38 6.29
N LEU A 16 38.03 -2.09 6.28
CA LEU A 16 36.66 -1.63 6.03
C LEU A 16 36.17 -2.02 4.62
N ARG A 17 37.01 -1.86 3.59
CA ARG A 17 36.66 -2.24 2.21
C ARG A 17 36.46 -3.74 2.06
N LEU A 18 37.31 -4.57 2.69
CA LEU A 18 37.16 -6.02 2.65
C LEU A 18 35.88 -6.48 3.36
N HIS A 19 35.51 -5.83 4.48
CA HIS A 19 34.25 -6.08 5.16
C HIS A 19 33.03 -5.70 4.29
N GLN A 20 33.09 -4.55 3.59
CA GLN A 20 32.06 -4.14 2.63
C GLN A 20 31.90 -5.15 1.49
N ILE A 21 32.99 -5.62 0.89
CA ILE A 21 32.96 -6.63 -0.18
C ILE A 21 32.34 -7.94 0.32
N ARG A 22 32.71 -8.42 1.51
CA ARG A 22 32.11 -9.63 2.09
C ARG A 22 30.61 -9.48 2.32
N SER A 23 30.18 -8.31 2.81
CA SER A 23 28.76 -7.99 2.99
C SER A 23 28.01 -7.97 1.66
N LEU A 24 28.59 -7.33 0.62
CA LEU A 24 28.02 -7.30 -0.72
C LEU A 24 27.85 -8.71 -1.30
N VAL A 25 28.89 -9.54 -1.23
CA VAL A 25 28.86 -10.93 -1.72
C VAL A 25 27.77 -11.73 -1.00
N LYS A 26 27.67 -11.59 0.33
CA LYS A 26 26.60 -12.22 1.13
C LYS A 26 25.22 -11.78 0.64
N TRP A 27 24.98 -10.47 0.50
CA TRP A 27 23.67 -9.96 0.08
C TRP A 27 23.32 -10.37 -1.34
N ILE A 28 24.28 -10.37 -2.27
CA ILE A 28 24.07 -10.88 -3.63
C ILE A 28 23.69 -12.36 -3.61
N ALA A 29 24.44 -13.19 -2.87
CA ALA A 29 24.21 -14.63 -2.80
C ALA A 29 22.85 -15.02 -2.21
N VAL A 30 22.35 -14.25 -1.25
CA VAL A 30 21.04 -14.50 -0.61
C VAL A 30 19.89 -13.87 -1.40
N THR A 31 20.07 -12.65 -1.88
CA THR A 31 18.97 -11.84 -2.45
C THR A 31 18.63 -12.25 -3.88
N ILE A 32 19.62 -12.57 -4.72
CA ILE A 32 19.36 -12.92 -6.12
C ILE A 32 18.48 -14.18 -6.23
N PRO A 33 18.83 -15.32 -5.60
CA PRO A 33 18.00 -16.52 -5.75
C PRO A 33 16.59 -16.33 -5.15
N MET A 34 16.49 -15.60 -4.03
CA MET A 34 15.19 -15.21 -3.48
C MET A 34 14.37 -14.40 -4.49
N ALA A 35 14.97 -13.35 -5.08
CA ALA A 35 14.31 -12.46 -6.02
C ALA A 35 13.88 -13.17 -7.31
N VAL A 36 14.68 -14.10 -7.83
CA VAL A 36 14.31 -14.95 -8.97
C VAL A 36 13.07 -15.78 -8.66
N MET A 37 13.01 -16.39 -7.48
CA MET A 37 11.82 -17.17 -7.10
C MET A 37 10.59 -16.29 -6.86
N VAL A 38 10.77 -15.13 -6.22
CA VAL A 38 9.68 -14.15 -6.03
C VAL A 38 9.17 -13.68 -7.38
N GLY A 39 10.06 -13.27 -8.30
CA GLY A 39 9.69 -12.85 -9.66
C GLY A 39 8.98 -13.93 -10.45
N SER A 40 9.41 -15.20 -10.35
CA SER A 40 8.76 -16.33 -11.00
C SER A 40 7.36 -16.60 -10.43
N LEU A 41 7.19 -16.54 -9.10
CA LEU A 41 5.87 -16.68 -8.48
C LEU A 41 4.93 -15.51 -8.82
N VAL A 42 5.46 -14.29 -8.88
CA VAL A 42 4.69 -13.12 -9.31
C VAL A 42 4.28 -13.26 -10.77
N ALA A 43 5.16 -13.74 -11.66
CA ALA A 43 4.81 -14.01 -13.06
C ALA A 43 3.67 -15.03 -13.18
N LEU A 44 3.78 -16.17 -12.47
CA LEU A 44 2.71 -17.17 -12.39
C LEU A 44 1.40 -16.56 -11.88
N PHE A 45 1.47 -15.72 -10.85
CA PHE A 45 0.32 -15.05 -10.28
C PHE A 45 -0.32 -14.06 -11.27
N LEU A 46 0.47 -13.26 -11.99
CA LEU A 46 -0.04 -12.34 -13.01
C LEU A 46 -0.72 -13.08 -14.16
N TRP A 47 -0.10 -14.15 -14.65
CA TRP A 47 -0.70 -15.02 -15.66
C TRP A 47 -2.02 -15.62 -15.16
N SER A 48 -2.06 -16.13 -13.92
CA SER A 48 -3.26 -16.72 -13.33
C SER A 48 -4.40 -15.70 -13.16
N LEU A 49 -4.08 -14.44 -12.84
CA LEU A 49 -5.06 -13.36 -12.76
C LEU A 49 -5.62 -12.96 -14.13
N ASP A 50 -4.77 -12.93 -15.16
CA ASP A 50 -5.22 -12.67 -16.52
C ASP A 50 -6.15 -13.78 -17.00
N GLU A 51 -5.78 -15.04 -16.77
CA GLU A 51 -6.61 -16.20 -17.12
C GLU A 51 -7.93 -16.21 -16.35
N ALA A 52 -7.92 -15.91 -15.04
CA ALA A 52 -9.14 -15.76 -14.25
C ALA A 52 -10.05 -14.64 -14.80
N THR A 53 -9.45 -13.56 -15.28
CA THR A 53 -10.18 -12.45 -15.92
C THR A 53 -10.79 -12.87 -17.25
N ARG A 54 -10.03 -13.57 -18.12
CA ARG A 54 -10.52 -14.12 -19.38
C ARG A 54 -11.67 -15.10 -19.18
N LEU A 55 -11.52 -16.04 -18.25
CA LEU A 55 -12.56 -17.01 -17.93
C LEU A 55 -13.83 -16.35 -17.41
N ARG A 56 -13.72 -15.29 -16.60
CA ARG A 56 -14.88 -14.53 -16.12
C ARG A 56 -15.64 -13.82 -17.24
N PHE A 57 -14.94 -13.35 -18.27
CA PHE A 57 -15.58 -12.79 -19.47
C PHE A 57 -16.17 -13.87 -20.37
N ALA A 58 -15.49 -15.02 -20.53
CA ALA A 58 -15.97 -16.14 -21.32
C ALA A 58 -17.18 -16.85 -20.71
N TYR A 59 -17.25 -16.91 -19.37
CA TYR A 59 -18.33 -17.51 -18.61
C TYR A 59 -18.90 -16.50 -17.59
N PRO A 60 -19.75 -15.57 -18.04
CA PRO A 60 -20.26 -14.49 -17.22
C PRO A 60 -20.99 -14.96 -15.95
N ASP A 61 -21.54 -16.18 -15.93
CA ASP A 61 -22.27 -16.73 -14.79
C ASP A 61 -21.37 -17.16 -13.61
N LEU A 62 -20.04 -17.16 -13.79
CA LEU A 62 -19.09 -17.44 -12.71
C LEU A 62 -19.25 -16.49 -11.51
N ILE A 63 -19.78 -15.29 -11.71
CA ILE A 63 -20.03 -14.34 -10.63
C ILE A 63 -21.05 -14.85 -9.61
N TYR A 64 -21.97 -15.75 -10.01
CA TYR A 64 -22.95 -16.32 -9.08
C TYR A 64 -22.32 -17.35 -8.12
N ALA A 65 -21.11 -17.84 -8.40
CA ALA A 65 -20.33 -18.68 -7.50
C ALA A 65 -19.62 -17.88 -6.39
N MET A 66 -19.66 -16.53 -6.44
CA MET A 66 -19.00 -15.63 -5.48
C MET A 66 -19.32 -15.93 -4.00
N PRO A 67 -20.57 -16.20 -3.59
CA PRO A 67 -20.87 -16.51 -2.18
C PRO A 67 -20.20 -17.78 -1.69
N ILE A 68 -20.20 -18.84 -2.52
CA ILE A 68 -19.62 -20.14 -2.19
C ILE A 68 -18.09 -20.03 -2.13
N ALA A 69 -17.50 -19.39 -3.13
CA ALA A 69 -16.06 -19.17 -3.19
C ALA A 69 -15.55 -18.32 -2.01
N GLY A 70 -16.26 -17.23 -1.69
CA GLY A 70 -15.95 -16.36 -0.56
C GLY A 70 -16.02 -17.10 0.78
N PHE A 71 -17.08 -17.87 1.01
CA PHE A 71 -17.22 -18.71 2.22
C PHE A 71 -16.07 -19.71 2.34
N ALA A 72 -15.83 -20.49 1.28
CA ALA A 72 -14.79 -21.53 1.26
C ALA A 72 -13.40 -20.94 1.52
N MET A 73 -13.11 -19.78 0.95
CA MET A 73 -11.85 -19.07 1.11
C MET A 73 -11.60 -18.65 2.56
N VAL A 74 -12.55 -17.96 3.19
CA VAL A 74 -12.40 -17.51 4.58
C VAL A 74 -12.37 -18.69 5.53
N TRP A 75 -13.21 -19.71 5.31
CA TRP A 75 -13.19 -20.95 6.08
C TRP A 75 -11.83 -21.66 5.99
N ALA A 76 -11.25 -21.79 4.80
CA ALA A 76 -9.95 -22.41 4.61
C ALA A 76 -8.82 -21.62 5.30
N TYR A 77 -8.86 -20.29 5.25
CA TYR A 77 -7.92 -19.43 5.96
C TYR A 77 -8.00 -19.63 7.48
N GLN A 78 -9.20 -19.67 8.04
CA GLN A 78 -9.39 -19.90 9.47
C GLN A 78 -8.90 -21.30 9.89
N ARG A 79 -9.18 -22.32 9.08
CA ARG A 79 -8.84 -23.70 9.43
C ARG A 79 -7.35 -24.02 9.26
N PHE A 80 -6.71 -23.48 8.22
CA PHE A 80 -5.37 -23.91 7.80
C PHE A 80 -4.32 -22.77 7.75
N GLY A 81 -4.76 -21.52 7.60
CA GLY A 81 -3.90 -20.35 7.42
C GLY A 81 -3.13 -19.94 8.68
N LYS A 82 -3.74 -20.08 9.87
CA LYS A 82 -3.14 -19.67 11.16
C LYS A 82 -2.62 -18.22 11.07
N ALA A 83 -1.35 -17.97 11.41
CA ALA A 83 -0.71 -16.65 11.33
C ALA A 83 -0.76 -16.00 9.94
N ALA A 84 -0.97 -16.76 8.85
CA ALA A 84 -1.08 -16.20 7.50
C ALA A 84 -2.27 -15.23 7.32
N GLU A 85 -3.27 -15.27 8.23
CA GLU A 85 -4.38 -14.33 8.22
C GLU A 85 -3.95 -12.87 8.43
N GLY A 86 -2.81 -12.63 9.10
CA GLY A 86 -2.27 -11.28 9.33
C GLY A 86 -1.77 -10.56 8.05
N GLY A 87 -1.58 -11.30 6.94
CA GLY A 87 -1.26 -10.75 5.63
C GLY A 87 -0.10 -9.74 5.61
N ASN A 88 -0.29 -8.63 4.91
CA ASN A 88 0.71 -7.54 4.81
C ASN A 88 1.11 -6.96 6.17
N ASN A 89 0.14 -6.80 7.09
CA ASN A 89 0.39 -6.24 8.41
C ASN A 89 1.36 -7.12 9.22
N LEU A 90 1.29 -8.45 9.08
CA LEU A 90 2.24 -9.38 9.72
C LEU A 90 3.66 -9.16 9.20
N ILE A 91 3.84 -8.90 7.91
CA ILE A 91 5.17 -8.68 7.31
C ILE A 91 5.78 -7.39 7.88
N VAL A 92 5.00 -6.32 7.91
CA VAL A 92 5.41 -5.04 8.52
C VAL A 92 5.72 -5.20 10.01
N GLU A 93 4.93 -6.00 10.75
CA GLU A 93 5.20 -6.33 12.16
C GLU A 93 6.51 -7.09 12.32
N GLN A 94 6.78 -8.11 11.51
CA GLN A 94 8.02 -8.89 11.57
C GLN A 94 9.27 -8.12 11.14
N ILE A 95 9.11 -7.05 10.38
CA ILE A 95 10.20 -6.12 10.06
C ILE A 95 10.52 -5.24 11.27
N HIS A 96 9.50 -4.73 11.98
CA HIS A 96 9.72 -3.92 13.18
C HIS A 96 10.21 -4.75 14.37
N GLU A 97 9.62 -5.92 14.59
CA GLU A 97 9.89 -6.82 15.70
C GLU A 97 10.03 -8.25 15.17
N PRO A 98 11.24 -8.62 14.69
CA PRO A 98 11.48 -9.95 14.17
C PRO A 98 11.44 -10.99 15.30
N GLY A 99 10.80 -12.14 15.06
CA GLY A 99 10.83 -13.27 16.01
C GLY A 99 9.80 -14.37 15.72
N GLY A 100 8.60 -13.99 15.26
CA GLY A 100 7.56 -14.94 14.84
C GLY A 100 7.78 -15.51 13.43
N GLY A 101 8.45 -14.74 12.56
CA GLY A 101 8.61 -15.02 11.15
C GLY A 101 7.32 -14.90 10.33
N VAL A 102 7.45 -14.88 9.01
CA VAL A 102 6.32 -14.96 8.08
C VAL A 102 6.18 -16.43 7.64
N PRO A 103 5.02 -17.05 7.77
CA PRO A 103 4.88 -18.47 7.47
C PRO A 103 4.89 -18.71 5.95
N LEU A 104 5.73 -19.64 5.46
CA LEU A 104 5.84 -19.95 4.03
C LEU A 104 4.51 -20.37 3.39
N ARG A 105 3.61 -20.98 4.18
CA ARG A 105 2.25 -21.32 3.72
C ARG A 105 1.43 -20.09 3.29
N MET A 106 1.80 -18.88 3.71
CA MET A 106 1.12 -17.66 3.27
C MET A 106 1.11 -17.54 1.74
N ALA A 107 2.22 -17.87 1.07
CA ALA A 107 2.35 -17.77 -0.39
C ALA A 107 1.28 -18.54 -1.19
N PRO A 108 1.14 -19.87 -1.06
CA PRO A 108 0.13 -20.62 -1.81
C PRO A 108 -1.30 -20.22 -1.43
N PHE A 109 -1.56 -19.90 -0.15
CA PHE A 109 -2.88 -19.46 0.30
C PHE A 109 -3.28 -18.14 -0.37
N ILE A 110 -2.41 -17.13 -0.36
CA ILE A 110 -2.73 -15.82 -0.93
C ILE A 110 -2.83 -15.88 -2.45
N LEU A 111 -1.99 -16.67 -3.11
CA LEU A 111 -2.05 -16.85 -4.56
C LEU A 111 -3.40 -17.46 -4.99
N VAL A 112 -3.77 -18.62 -4.42
CA VAL A 112 -5.00 -19.32 -4.80
C VAL A 112 -6.23 -18.50 -4.46
N SER A 113 -6.26 -17.93 -3.26
CA SER A 113 -7.41 -17.15 -2.80
C SER A 113 -7.61 -15.87 -3.62
N THR A 114 -6.54 -15.11 -3.92
CA THR A 114 -6.68 -13.92 -4.74
C THR A 114 -7.10 -14.25 -6.17
N VAL A 115 -6.56 -15.32 -6.78
CA VAL A 115 -7.02 -15.78 -8.11
C VAL A 115 -8.50 -16.17 -8.07
N LEU A 116 -8.93 -16.90 -7.04
CA LEU A 116 -10.34 -17.25 -6.86
C LEU A 116 -11.24 -16.03 -6.67
N THR A 117 -10.82 -15.03 -5.87
CA THR A 117 -11.53 -13.75 -5.72
C THR A 117 -11.79 -13.12 -7.08
N HIS A 118 -10.77 -13.07 -7.95
CA HIS A 118 -10.88 -12.45 -9.27
C HIS A 118 -11.73 -13.27 -10.24
N LEU A 119 -11.62 -14.61 -10.20
CA LEU A 119 -12.38 -15.52 -11.04
C LEU A 119 -13.89 -15.33 -10.83
N VAL A 120 -14.33 -15.22 -9.58
CA VAL A 120 -15.74 -14.99 -9.23
C VAL A 120 -16.15 -13.51 -9.25
N GLY A 121 -15.24 -12.61 -9.63
CA GLY A 121 -15.54 -11.19 -9.82
C GLY A 121 -15.42 -10.30 -8.58
N GLY A 122 -14.90 -10.77 -7.45
CA GLY A 122 -14.63 -9.91 -6.30
C GLY A 122 -13.71 -8.75 -6.69
N SER A 123 -14.07 -7.52 -6.30
CA SER A 123 -13.24 -6.35 -6.59
C SER A 123 -12.05 -6.29 -5.63
N ALA A 124 -10.89 -6.65 -6.16
CA ALA A 124 -9.65 -6.73 -5.42
C ALA A 124 -8.46 -6.41 -6.33
N GLY A 125 -7.32 -6.17 -5.72
CA GLY A 125 -6.04 -5.86 -6.35
C GLY A 125 -5.02 -6.99 -6.22
N ARG A 126 -3.85 -6.78 -6.83
CA ARG A 126 -2.77 -7.77 -6.92
C ARG A 126 -1.52 -7.48 -6.09
N GLU A 127 -1.29 -6.22 -5.70
CA GLU A 127 -0.10 -5.78 -4.95
C GLU A 127 0.10 -6.53 -3.63
N GLY A 128 -0.91 -6.50 -2.76
CA GLY A 128 -0.79 -7.11 -1.44
C GLY A 128 -0.54 -8.61 -1.49
N THR A 129 -0.93 -9.26 -2.59
CA THR A 129 -0.58 -10.66 -2.84
C THR A 129 0.89 -10.80 -3.21
N ALA A 130 1.41 -9.98 -4.11
CA ALA A 130 2.81 -9.98 -4.49
C ALA A 130 3.74 -9.66 -3.31
N VAL A 131 3.37 -8.69 -2.46
CA VAL A 131 4.12 -8.39 -1.22
C VAL A 131 4.10 -9.57 -0.24
N GLN A 132 2.98 -10.29 -0.13
CA GLN A 132 2.91 -11.51 0.68
C GLN A 132 3.75 -12.67 0.13
N LEU A 133 3.76 -12.86 -1.19
CA LEU A 133 4.65 -13.82 -1.85
C LEU A 133 6.12 -13.47 -1.55
N GLY A 134 6.48 -12.20 -1.70
CA GLY A 134 7.80 -11.65 -1.40
C GLY A 134 8.22 -11.86 0.06
N GLY A 135 7.41 -11.41 1.02
CA GLY A 135 7.71 -11.50 2.45
C GLY A 135 7.76 -12.93 2.98
N SER A 136 6.89 -13.82 2.48
CA SER A 136 6.89 -15.24 2.90
C SER A 136 8.11 -16.00 2.38
N LEU A 137 8.51 -15.78 1.12
CA LEU A 137 9.75 -16.34 0.57
C LEU A 137 10.99 -15.76 1.24
N ALA A 138 11.02 -14.44 1.46
CA ALA A 138 12.10 -13.78 2.20
C ALA A 138 12.27 -14.37 3.60
N SER A 139 11.18 -14.62 4.32
CA SER A 139 11.26 -15.26 5.64
C SER A 139 11.75 -16.70 5.58
N ALA A 140 11.34 -17.47 4.56
CA ALA A 140 11.85 -18.83 4.35
C ALA A 140 13.35 -18.84 4.03
N PHE A 141 13.82 -17.89 3.21
CA PHE A 141 15.24 -17.72 2.91
C PHE A 141 16.03 -17.29 4.14
N ALA A 142 15.49 -16.37 4.94
CA ALA A 142 16.14 -15.96 6.19
C ALA A 142 16.35 -17.15 7.13
N LYS A 143 15.38 -18.07 7.21
CA LYS A 143 15.48 -19.32 7.98
C LYS A 143 16.47 -20.31 7.36
N LEU A 144 16.44 -20.48 6.04
CA LEU A 144 17.34 -21.37 5.30
C LEU A 144 18.82 -20.99 5.52
N PHE A 145 19.12 -19.68 5.45
CA PHE A 145 20.46 -19.15 5.67
C PHE A 145 20.77 -18.82 7.13
N ARG A 146 19.87 -19.12 8.07
CA ARG A 146 20.02 -18.88 9.52
C ARG A 146 20.47 -17.44 9.85
N LEU A 147 19.82 -16.48 9.22
CA LEU A 147 20.16 -15.06 9.35
C LEU A 147 19.82 -14.51 10.75
N ALA A 148 20.61 -13.53 11.19
CA ALA A 148 20.34 -12.79 12.44
C ALA A 148 19.13 -11.85 12.28
N HIS A 149 18.53 -11.42 13.40
CA HIS A 149 17.31 -10.58 13.40
C HIS A 149 17.44 -9.30 12.53
N GLY A 150 18.60 -8.62 12.57
CA GLY A 150 18.85 -7.45 11.71
C GLY A 150 18.89 -7.78 10.22
N ASP A 151 19.50 -8.91 9.86
CA ASP A 151 19.54 -9.39 8.47
C ASP A 151 18.16 -9.88 7.99
N VAL A 152 17.38 -10.51 8.88
CA VAL A 152 15.99 -10.92 8.60
C VAL A 152 15.16 -9.69 8.21
N ARG A 153 15.32 -8.58 8.93
CA ARG A 153 14.63 -7.32 8.62
C ARG A 153 14.94 -6.83 7.21
N ILE A 154 16.23 -6.77 6.86
CA ILE A 154 16.69 -6.34 5.54
C ILE A 154 16.17 -7.27 4.45
N LEU A 155 16.21 -8.58 4.66
CA LEU A 155 15.74 -9.55 3.67
C LEU A 155 14.22 -9.49 3.48
N LEU A 156 13.44 -9.28 4.55
CA LEU A 156 11.99 -9.06 4.44
C LEU A 156 11.67 -7.80 3.63
N MET A 157 12.37 -6.68 3.86
CA MET A 157 12.25 -5.48 3.02
C MET A 157 12.58 -5.77 1.55
N ALA A 158 13.65 -6.53 1.30
CA ALA A 158 14.02 -6.95 -0.04
C ALA A 158 12.94 -7.85 -0.69
N GLY A 159 12.26 -8.69 0.09
CA GLY A 159 11.10 -9.47 -0.35
C GLY A 159 9.91 -8.58 -0.75
N ILE A 160 9.58 -7.57 0.06
CA ILE A 160 8.55 -6.57 -0.28
C ILE A 160 8.92 -5.88 -1.61
N ALA A 161 10.16 -5.42 -1.72
CA ALA A 161 10.66 -4.74 -2.91
C ALA A 161 10.61 -5.62 -4.17
N ALA A 162 11.01 -6.88 -4.06
CA ALA A 162 10.91 -7.88 -5.12
C ALA A 162 9.46 -8.09 -5.59
N GLY A 163 8.55 -8.33 -4.65
CA GLY A 163 7.14 -8.54 -4.94
C GLY A 163 6.49 -7.32 -5.61
N PHE A 164 6.69 -6.14 -5.02
CA PHE A 164 6.13 -4.88 -5.54
C PHE A 164 6.74 -4.50 -6.90
N GLY A 165 8.06 -4.59 -7.04
CA GLY A 165 8.76 -4.26 -8.28
C GLY A 165 8.33 -5.16 -9.44
N ALA A 166 8.22 -6.48 -9.19
CA ALA A 166 7.81 -7.44 -10.21
C ALA A 166 6.33 -7.32 -10.60
N VAL A 167 5.44 -7.05 -9.62
CA VAL A 167 4.00 -7.01 -9.91
C VAL A 167 3.65 -5.81 -10.78
N PHE A 168 4.29 -4.65 -10.61
CA PHE A 168 3.98 -3.45 -11.39
C PHE A 168 4.94 -3.15 -12.53
N GLY A 169 6.09 -3.83 -12.58
CA GLY A 169 7.12 -3.50 -13.55
C GLY A 169 7.93 -2.25 -13.17
N THR A 170 7.84 -1.83 -11.89
CA THR A 170 8.40 -0.58 -11.36
C THR A 170 9.43 -0.89 -10.25
N PRO A 171 10.63 -1.38 -10.62
CA PRO A 171 11.60 -1.88 -9.65
C PRO A 171 12.17 -0.78 -8.74
N ILE A 172 12.38 0.44 -9.23
CA ILE A 172 12.91 1.54 -8.40
C ILE A 172 11.84 1.96 -7.40
N ALA A 173 10.59 2.09 -7.84
CA ALA A 173 9.46 2.38 -6.96
C ALA A 173 9.27 1.30 -5.89
N GLY A 174 9.38 0.01 -6.26
CA GLY A 174 9.28 -1.10 -5.32
C GLY A 174 10.38 -1.10 -4.26
N ALA A 175 11.61 -0.77 -4.65
CA ALA A 175 12.72 -0.61 -3.73
C ALA A 175 12.45 0.53 -2.72
N VAL A 176 12.04 1.70 -3.20
CA VAL A 176 11.75 2.86 -2.33
C VAL A 176 10.52 2.60 -1.46
N PHE A 177 9.47 1.98 -2.00
CA PHE A 177 8.26 1.61 -1.27
C PHE A 177 8.57 0.75 -0.05
N ALA A 178 9.42 -0.29 -0.20
CA ALA A 178 9.79 -1.17 0.89
C ALA A 178 10.51 -0.45 2.04
N LEU A 179 11.17 0.68 1.77
CA LEU A 179 11.85 1.49 2.78
C LEU A 179 10.94 2.56 3.41
N GLU A 180 9.97 3.07 2.64
CA GLU A 180 9.08 4.18 3.01
C GLU A 180 7.83 3.69 3.77
N VAL A 181 7.27 2.54 3.37
CA VAL A 181 5.97 2.05 3.86
C VAL A 181 5.96 1.69 5.35
N LEU A 182 7.12 1.44 5.95
CA LEU A 182 7.23 0.92 7.32
C LEU A 182 6.97 2.00 8.37
N THR A 183 7.50 3.20 8.15
CA THR A 183 7.49 4.28 9.13
C THR A 183 7.17 5.61 8.46
N ILE A 184 6.02 6.20 8.79
CA ILE A 184 5.60 7.51 8.25
C ILE A 184 6.65 8.56 8.60
N GLY A 185 7.16 9.24 7.57
CA GLY A 185 8.15 10.30 7.69
C GLY A 185 9.59 9.83 7.92
N ARG A 186 9.91 8.54 7.78
CA ARG A 186 11.29 8.02 7.85
C ARG A 186 11.57 6.94 6.81
N MET A 187 12.76 6.99 6.22
CA MET A 187 13.27 6.00 5.27
C MET A 187 14.35 5.13 5.92
N GLN A 188 14.25 3.81 5.77
CA GLN A 188 15.22 2.86 6.34
C GLN A 188 16.34 2.52 5.34
N TYR A 189 17.29 3.42 5.14
CA TYR A 189 18.35 3.29 4.12
C TYR A 189 19.25 2.06 4.24
N GLU A 190 19.29 1.38 5.38
CA GLU A 190 20.11 0.19 5.61
C GLU A 190 19.82 -0.96 4.61
N ALA A 191 18.57 -1.06 4.12
CA ALA A 191 18.16 -2.10 3.18
C ALA A 191 18.11 -1.62 1.71
N LEU A 192 18.57 -0.41 1.41
CA LEU A 192 18.41 0.20 0.08
C LEU A 192 19.00 -0.66 -1.04
N LEU A 193 20.25 -1.11 -0.88
CA LEU A 193 20.92 -1.88 -1.92
C LEU A 193 20.32 -3.29 -2.09
N PRO A 194 20.09 -4.09 -1.03
CA PRO A 194 19.38 -5.36 -1.15
C PRO A 194 17.98 -5.21 -1.75
N ALA A 195 17.21 -4.18 -1.34
CA ALA A 195 15.86 -3.94 -1.86
C ALA A 195 15.87 -3.61 -3.36
N LEU A 196 16.77 -2.72 -3.80
CA LEU A 196 16.92 -2.37 -5.21
C LEU A 196 17.34 -3.58 -6.06
N LEU A 197 18.34 -4.33 -5.60
CA LEU A 197 18.79 -5.55 -6.28
C LEU A 197 17.64 -6.55 -6.41
N ALA A 198 16.88 -6.77 -5.32
CA ALA A 198 15.76 -7.71 -5.32
C ALA A 198 14.64 -7.28 -6.27
N ALA A 199 14.26 -5.99 -6.26
CA ALA A 199 13.23 -5.45 -7.12
C ALA A 199 13.59 -5.55 -8.60
N VAL A 200 14.82 -5.19 -8.97
CA VAL A 200 15.32 -5.27 -10.36
C VAL A 200 15.35 -6.72 -10.84
N VAL A 201 15.95 -7.63 -10.06
CA VAL A 201 16.07 -9.05 -10.44
C VAL A 201 14.70 -9.72 -10.53
N ALA A 202 13.78 -9.44 -9.61
CA ALA A 202 12.43 -9.99 -9.64
C ALA A 202 11.64 -9.47 -10.85
N ASN A 203 11.76 -8.18 -11.17
CA ASN A 203 11.15 -7.60 -12.37
C ASN A 203 11.70 -8.21 -13.66
N TRP A 204 13.02 -8.31 -13.80
CA TRP A 204 13.64 -8.98 -14.97
C TRP A 204 13.22 -10.45 -15.08
N THR A 205 13.12 -11.15 -13.96
CA THR A 205 12.63 -12.53 -13.97
C THR A 205 11.18 -12.59 -14.44
N CYS A 206 10.32 -11.69 -13.98
CA CYS A 206 8.93 -11.59 -14.41
C CYS A 206 8.81 -11.36 -15.93
N GLN A 207 9.63 -10.44 -16.47
CA GLN A 207 9.71 -10.18 -17.90
C GLN A 207 10.25 -11.37 -18.70
N ALA A 208 11.23 -12.11 -18.16
CA ALA A 208 11.78 -13.31 -18.79
C ALA A 208 10.73 -14.43 -18.92
N TRP A 209 9.74 -14.47 -18.03
CA TRP A 209 8.56 -15.35 -18.14
C TRP A 209 7.50 -14.84 -19.13
N GLY A 210 7.71 -13.67 -19.76
CA GLY A 210 6.77 -13.06 -20.70
C GLY A 210 5.61 -12.33 -20.03
N ALA A 211 5.67 -12.07 -18.72
CA ALA A 211 4.67 -11.26 -18.04
C ALA A 211 4.75 -9.82 -18.55
N SER A 212 3.63 -9.30 -19.06
CA SER A 212 3.50 -7.93 -19.54
C SER A 212 2.69 -7.08 -18.57
N HIS A 213 2.96 -5.78 -18.60
CA HIS A 213 2.24 -4.78 -17.82
C HIS A 213 1.55 -3.82 -18.76
N THR A 214 0.34 -3.39 -18.40
CA THR A 214 -0.41 -2.40 -19.18
C THR A 214 0.37 -1.09 -19.25
N HIS A 215 0.62 -0.63 -20.46
CA HIS A 215 1.31 0.64 -20.70
C HIS A 215 0.30 1.78 -20.71
N TYR A 216 0.52 2.77 -19.84
CA TYR A 216 -0.30 3.98 -19.77
C TYR A 216 0.47 5.13 -20.41
N VAL A 217 -0.19 5.93 -21.23
CA VAL A 217 0.45 7.04 -21.96
C VAL A 217 -0.21 8.34 -21.53
N ILE A 218 0.62 9.30 -21.11
CA ILE A 218 0.22 10.70 -20.95
C ILE A 218 0.72 11.44 -22.20
N ALA A 219 -0.22 11.93 -23.01
CA ALA A 219 0.05 12.64 -24.26
C ALA A 219 0.17 14.16 -24.07
N TYR A 220 -0.24 14.69 -22.91
CA TYR A 220 0.03 16.07 -22.53
C TYR A 220 1.51 16.44 -22.76
N LEU A 221 1.77 17.60 -23.39
CA LEU A 221 3.10 18.09 -23.82
C LEU A 221 3.81 17.31 -24.95
N LYS A 222 3.26 16.19 -25.47
CA LYS A 222 3.92 15.39 -26.53
C LYS A 222 4.26 16.19 -27.80
N ASN A 223 3.42 17.17 -28.14
CA ASN A 223 3.58 17.99 -29.36
C ASN A 223 4.19 19.37 -29.08
N MET A 224 4.67 19.65 -27.87
CA MET A 224 5.35 20.92 -27.60
C MET A 224 6.78 20.89 -28.18
N PRO A 225 7.27 21.99 -28.77
CA PRO A 225 8.66 22.10 -29.19
C PRO A 225 9.59 21.88 -27.99
N ASP A 226 10.64 21.07 -28.17
CA ASP A 226 11.74 20.91 -27.21
C ASP A 226 12.46 22.25 -27.04
N SER A 227 11.94 23.15 -26.20
CA SER A 227 12.57 24.45 -25.92
C SER A 227 13.65 24.34 -24.82
N GLY A 228 14.08 23.13 -24.48
CA GLY A 228 15.19 22.87 -23.55
C GLY A 228 14.91 23.25 -22.09
N GLY A 229 13.66 23.54 -21.73
CA GLY A 229 13.25 23.95 -20.38
C GLY A 229 12.20 23.05 -19.74
N PHE A 230 12.05 23.13 -18.42
CA PHE A 230 10.93 22.51 -17.71
C PHE A 230 9.63 23.23 -18.05
N HIS A 231 8.73 22.59 -18.80
CA HIS A 231 7.41 23.13 -19.15
C HIS A 231 6.47 23.06 -17.93
N LEU A 232 6.46 24.13 -17.13
CA LEU A 232 5.56 24.29 -15.99
C LEU A 232 4.53 25.38 -16.28
N ASP A 233 3.26 24.98 -16.34
CA ASP A 233 2.13 25.89 -16.43
C ASP A 233 1.60 26.14 -15.02
N ALA A 234 1.62 27.40 -14.59
CA ALA A 234 1.19 27.81 -13.26
C ALA A 234 -0.30 27.51 -13.00
N MET A 235 -1.16 27.60 -14.02
CA MET A 235 -2.58 27.31 -13.90
C MET A 235 -2.81 25.81 -13.75
N ILE A 236 -2.11 24.99 -14.52
CA ILE A 236 -2.14 23.53 -14.34
C ILE A 236 -1.61 23.16 -12.96
N MET A 237 -0.51 23.77 -12.52
CA MET A 237 0.05 23.52 -11.19
C MET A 237 -0.96 23.81 -10.07
N LEU A 238 -1.70 24.91 -10.13
CA LEU A 238 -2.75 25.23 -9.16
C LEU A 238 -3.84 24.15 -9.15
N LYS A 239 -4.30 23.71 -10.33
CA LYS A 239 -5.26 22.61 -10.46
C LYS A 239 -4.71 21.29 -9.92
N VAL A 240 -3.40 21.03 -10.08
CA VAL A 240 -2.72 19.84 -9.54
C VAL A 240 -2.64 19.87 -8.01
N VAL A 241 -2.36 21.02 -7.40
CA VAL A 241 -2.38 21.17 -5.94
C VAL A 241 -3.80 20.91 -5.40
N PHE A 242 -4.82 21.50 -6.05
CA PHE A 242 -6.21 21.26 -5.70
C PHE A 242 -6.59 19.78 -5.84
N ALA A 243 -6.28 19.15 -6.97
CA ALA A 243 -6.54 17.74 -7.20
C ALA A 243 -5.78 16.83 -6.22
N GLY A 244 -4.52 17.14 -5.93
CA GLY A 244 -3.71 16.46 -4.91
C GLY A 244 -4.38 16.44 -3.53
N ALA A 245 -4.98 17.57 -3.13
CA ALA A 245 -5.74 17.63 -1.88
C ALA A 245 -6.99 16.73 -1.91
N VAL A 246 -7.73 16.76 -3.03
CA VAL A 246 -8.91 15.90 -3.21
C VAL A 246 -8.51 14.41 -3.25
N PHE A 247 -7.40 14.04 -3.88
CA PHE A 247 -6.87 12.68 -3.90
C PHE A 247 -6.49 12.19 -2.50
N GLY A 248 -5.85 13.04 -1.69
CA GLY A 248 -5.52 12.68 -0.30
C GLY A 248 -6.75 12.51 0.57
N LEU A 249 -7.78 13.35 0.41
CA LEU A 249 -9.07 13.18 1.09
C LEU A 249 -9.81 11.91 0.64
N ALA A 250 -9.79 11.58 -0.65
CA ALA A 250 -10.36 10.34 -1.17
C ALA A 250 -9.63 9.11 -0.61
N ALA A 251 -8.31 9.15 -0.52
CA ALA A 251 -7.50 8.10 0.10
C ALA A 251 -7.83 7.92 1.59
N HIS A 252 -7.96 9.04 2.32
CA HIS A 252 -8.39 9.03 3.71
C HIS A 252 -9.79 8.42 3.87
N GLY A 253 -10.75 8.87 3.06
CA GLY A 253 -12.13 8.37 3.05
C GLY A 253 -12.19 6.88 2.74
N PHE A 254 -11.45 6.41 1.73
CA PHE A 254 -11.36 4.98 1.41
C PHE A 254 -10.84 4.17 2.59
N ALA A 255 -9.74 4.60 3.23
CA ALA A 255 -9.20 3.91 4.39
C ALA A 255 -10.24 3.84 5.53
N GLU A 256 -10.78 4.97 5.98
CA GLU A 256 -11.75 5.00 7.10
C GLU A 256 -13.01 4.16 6.78
N ILE A 257 -13.57 4.28 5.57
CA ILE A 257 -14.74 3.50 5.15
C ILE A 257 -14.44 2.00 5.15
N SER A 258 -13.28 1.56 4.63
CA SER A 258 -12.86 0.15 4.66
C SER A 258 -12.78 -0.40 6.08
N HIS A 259 -12.23 0.38 7.01
CA HIS A 259 -12.12 -0.01 8.42
C HIS A 259 -13.47 -0.04 9.13
N LEU A 260 -14.34 0.95 8.89
CA LEU A 260 -15.70 1.00 9.42
C LEU A 260 -16.55 -0.16 8.88
N ALA A 261 -16.49 -0.43 7.58
CA ALA A 261 -17.16 -1.57 6.96
C ALA A 261 -16.66 -2.90 7.55
N GLY A 262 -15.35 -3.03 7.79
CA GLY A 262 -14.78 -4.21 8.44
C GLY A 262 -15.28 -4.41 9.87
N ALA A 263 -15.45 -3.32 10.63
CA ALA A 263 -16.06 -3.36 11.96
C ALA A 263 -17.56 -3.71 11.89
N ALA A 264 -18.30 -3.13 10.95
CA ALA A 264 -19.72 -3.40 10.74
C ALA A 264 -19.97 -4.87 10.39
N TYR A 265 -19.18 -5.47 9.48
CA TYR A 265 -19.27 -6.90 9.17
C TYR A 265 -19.03 -7.79 10.40
N LYS A 266 -18.05 -7.43 11.25
CA LYS A 266 -17.79 -8.19 12.49
C LYS A 266 -18.93 -8.08 13.50
N ALA A 267 -19.56 -6.91 13.59
CA ALA A 267 -20.70 -6.68 14.47
C ALA A 267 -21.97 -7.39 13.98
N LEU A 268 -22.24 -7.34 12.68
CA LEU A 268 -23.44 -7.93 12.07
C LEU A 268 -23.34 -9.46 11.95
N LEU A 269 -22.15 -9.98 11.61
CA LEU A 269 -21.88 -11.40 11.41
C LEU A 269 -20.62 -11.83 12.18
N PRO A 270 -20.78 -12.32 13.43
CA PRO A 270 -19.66 -12.81 14.23
C PRO A 270 -18.88 -13.95 13.55
N SER A 271 -19.58 -14.82 12.81
CA SER A 271 -18.98 -15.89 12.02
C SER A 271 -18.28 -15.33 10.78
N ALA A 272 -16.95 -15.41 10.73
CA ALA A 272 -16.19 -14.81 9.62
C ALA A 272 -16.50 -15.41 8.23
N PRO A 273 -16.67 -16.75 8.06
CA PRO A 273 -16.98 -17.32 6.75
C PRO A 273 -18.31 -16.86 6.14
N LEU A 274 -19.25 -16.35 6.96
CA LEU A 274 -20.53 -15.83 6.47
C LEU A 274 -20.43 -14.39 5.94
N ARG A 275 -19.39 -13.62 6.31
CA ARG A 275 -19.25 -12.22 5.87
C ARG A 275 -19.09 -12.10 4.34
N PRO A 276 -18.26 -12.92 3.66
CA PRO A 276 -18.20 -12.92 2.20
C PRO A 276 -19.53 -13.27 1.52
N VAL A 277 -20.38 -14.10 2.15
CA VAL A 277 -21.69 -14.47 1.59
C VAL A 277 -22.60 -13.25 1.52
N LEU A 278 -22.68 -12.46 2.61
CA LEU A 278 -23.41 -11.20 2.62
C LEU A 278 -22.84 -10.19 1.63
N ALA A 279 -21.52 -10.04 1.58
CA ALA A 279 -20.87 -9.15 0.63
C ALA A 279 -21.16 -9.54 -0.82
N SER A 280 -21.19 -10.84 -1.11
CA SER A 280 -21.52 -11.34 -2.45
C SER A 280 -22.95 -11.00 -2.84
N ALA A 281 -23.91 -11.12 -1.91
CA ALA A 281 -25.29 -10.70 -2.16
C ALA A 281 -25.38 -9.20 -2.46
N ILE A 282 -24.65 -8.36 -1.73
CA ILE A 282 -24.57 -6.90 -1.97
C ILE A 282 -23.95 -6.63 -3.34
N LEU A 283 -22.83 -7.25 -3.68
CA LEU A 283 -22.14 -7.04 -4.96
C LEU A 283 -22.99 -7.48 -6.15
N LEU A 284 -23.66 -8.63 -6.07
CA LEU A 284 -24.57 -9.10 -7.11
C LEU A 284 -25.78 -8.17 -7.27
N ALA A 285 -26.34 -7.66 -6.16
CA ALA A 285 -27.40 -6.65 -6.20
C ALA A 285 -26.92 -5.34 -6.86
N LEU A 286 -25.70 -4.89 -6.56
CA LEU A 286 -25.10 -3.71 -7.19
C LEU A 286 -24.87 -3.91 -8.69
N VAL A 287 -24.39 -5.09 -9.11
CA VAL A 287 -24.25 -5.44 -10.54
C VAL A 287 -25.60 -5.39 -11.25
N TRP A 288 -26.64 -5.95 -10.63
CA TRP A 288 -28.00 -5.92 -11.19
C TRP A 288 -28.57 -4.49 -11.26
N LEU A 289 -28.38 -3.70 -10.21
CA LEU A 289 -28.87 -2.31 -10.12
C LEU A 289 -28.20 -1.39 -11.15
N LEU A 290 -26.89 -1.51 -11.31
CA LEU A 290 -26.11 -0.66 -12.23
C LEU A 290 -26.16 -1.16 -13.68
N GLY A 291 -26.55 -2.41 -13.91
CA GLY A 291 -26.56 -3.02 -15.24
C GLY A 291 -25.16 -3.20 -15.84
N THR A 292 -24.09 -3.08 -15.04
CA THR A 292 -22.69 -3.21 -15.48
C THR A 292 -21.88 -4.09 -14.54
N ARG A 293 -20.78 -4.64 -15.06
CA ARG A 293 -19.82 -5.51 -14.37
C ARG A 293 -18.42 -4.90 -14.29
N ASP A 294 -18.25 -3.66 -14.73
CA ASP A 294 -16.95 -2.99 -14.91
C ASP A 294 -16.18 -2.81 -13.60
N TYR A 295 -16.90 -2.72 -12.48
CA TYR A 295 -16.32 -2.53 -11.16
C TYR A 295 -15.84 -3.84 -10.51
N LEU A 296 -16.12 -5.00 -11.11
CA LEU A 296 -15.63 -6.31 -10.65
C LEU A 296 -14.13 -6.51 -10.98
N GLY A 297 -13.46 -7.40 -10.25
CA GLY A 297 -12.05 -7.72 -10.46
C GLY A 297 -11.08 -6.51 -10.38
N LEU A 298 -9.99 -6.55 -11.14
CA LEU A 298 -8.92 -5.53 -11.13
C LEU A 298 -9.38 -4.20 -11.75
N GLY A 299 -10.09 -4.23 -12.88
CA GLY A 299 -10.43 -3.06 -13.69
C GLY A 299 -9.29 -2.58 -14.62
N VAL A 300 -8.28 -3.40 -14.91
CA VAL A 300 -7.12 -3.01 -15.73
C VAL A 300 -7.42 -3.09 -17.24
N TRP A 301 -8.12 -4.13 -17.68
CA TRP A 301 -8.49 -4.33 -19.08
C TRP A 301 -9.87 -5.02 -19.21
N SER A 302 -10.50 -4.86 -20.36
CA SER A 302 -11.72 -5.55 -20.77
C SER A 302 -11.64 -5.89 -22.26
N PRO A 303 -12.21 -7.03 -22.72
CA PRO A 303 -12.37 -7.31 -24.15
C PRO A 303 -13.32 -6.33 -24.84
N ASN A 304 -14.22 -5.67 -24.10
CA ASN A 304 -15.16 -4.70 -24.66
C ASN A 304 -14.56 -3.29 -24.61
N PRO A 305 -14.40 -2.58 -25.75
CA PRO A 305 -13.75 -1.26 -25.78
C PRO A 305 -14.47 -0.13 -25.02
N GLY A 306 -15.77 -0.32 -24.73
CA GLY A 306 -16.63 0.64 -24.03
C GLY A 306 -16.72 0.46 -22.52
N ASP A 307 -16.19 -0.65 -21.99
CA ASP A 307 -16.21 -0.90 -20.55
C ASP A 307 -15.26 0.06 -19.81
N ILE A 308 -15.64 0.45 -18.60
CA ILE A 308 -14.81 1.32 -17.79
C ILE A 308 -13.61 0.55 -17.24
N THR A 309 -12.41 1.04 -17.54
CA THR A 309 -11.15 0.47 -17.07
C THR A 309 -10.19 1.59 -16.65
N ILE A 310 -9.10 1.26 -15.98
CA ILE A 310 -8.05 2.24 -15.69
C ILE A 310 -7.60 2.92 -17.00
N LEU A 311 -7.43 2.15 -18.07
CA LEU A 311 -6.97 2.66 -19.36
C LEU A 311 -7.98 3.61 -20.03
N SER A 312 -9.30 3.41 -19.83
CA SER A 312 -10.30 4.30 -20.44
C SER A 312 -10.22 5.72 -19.90
N PHE A 313 -9.80 5.92 -18.64
CA PHE A 313 -9.64 7.25 -18.02
C PHE A 313 -8.49 8.08 -18.62
N PHE A 314 -7.54 7.44 -19.31
CA PHE A 314 -6.44 8.14 -20.01
C PHE A 314 -6.85 8.62 -21.41
N ARG A 315 -8.07 8.33 -21.87
CA ARG A 315 -8.53 8.79 -23.18
C ARG A 315 -8.93 10.28 -23.09
N PRO A 316 -8.43 11.15 -24.01
CA PRO A 316 -8.73 12.59 -23.98
C PRO A 316 -10.23 12.94 -24.08
N ASP A 317 -10.99 12.10 -24.76
CA ASP A 317 -12.40 12.27 -25.10
C ASP A 317 -13.37 11.59 -24.13
N HIS A 318 -12.86 10.87 -23.13
CA HIS A 318 -13.68 10.15 -22.16
C HIS A 318 -13.63 10.84 -20.80
N VAL A 319 -14.79 11.27 -20.30
CA VAL A 319 -14.94 11.81 -18.94
C VAL A 319 -16.05 11.04 -18.22
N ASP A 320 -15.71 10.45 -17.07
CA ASP A 320 -16.66 9.75 -16.20
C ASP A 320 -16.57 10.31 -14.78
N TYR A 321 -17.71 10.71 -14.22
CA TYR A 321 -17.78 11.39 -12.92
C TYR A 321 -18.02 10.47 -11.72
N ALA A 322 -18.48 9.23 -11.93
CA ALA A 322 -19.03 8.37 -10.87
C ALA A 322 -18.28 7.05 -10.67
N SER A 323 -17.59 6.55 -11.70
CA SER A 323 -16.95 5.24 -11.72
C SER A 323 -15.90 5.03 -10.63
N TRP A 324 -15.20 6.10 -10.21
CA TRP A 324 -14.27 6.03 -9.09
C TRP A 324 -14.98 5.69 -7.77
N ALA A 325 -16.16 6.25 -7.53
CA ALA A 325 -16.94 6.02 -6.31
C ALA A 325 -17.55 4.61 -6.31
N TRP A 326 -18.06 4.16 -7.46
CA TRP A 326 -18.54 2.78 -7.60
C TRP A 326 -17.42 1.77 -7.38
N LYS A 327 -16.23 1.98 -7.96
CA LYS A 327 -15.09 1.10 -7.70
C LYS A 327 -14.69 1.07 -6.23
N ALA A 328 -14.69 2.23 -5.56
CA ALA A 328 -14.44 2.32 -4.13
C ALA A 328 -15.44 1.48 -3.33
N LEU A 329 -16.74 1.63 -3.61
CA LEU A 329 -17.80 0.87 -2.94
C LEU A 329 -17.62 -0.65 -3.14
N PHE A 330 -17.44 -1.10 -4.38
CA PHE A 330 -17.25 -2.52 -4.69
C PHE A 330 -16.03 -3.10 -3.98
N THR A 331 -14.93 -2.36 -3.93
CA THR A 331 -13.69 -2.79 -3.29
C THR A 331 -13.85 -2.88 -1.77
N VAL A 332 -14.43 -1.85 -1.15
CA VAL A 332 -14.74 -1.83 0.30
C VAL A 332 -15.62 -3.01 0.66
N VAL A 333 -16.74 -3.21 -0.04
CA VAL A 333 -17.69 -4.30 0.22
C VAL A 333 -16.99 -5.66 0.11
N THR A 334 -16.13 -5.84 -0.90
CA THR A 334 -15.38 -7.08 -1.13
C THR A 334 -14.35 -7.34 -0.03
N LEU A 335 -13.40 -6.41 0.18
CA LEU A 335 -12.24 -6.66 1.02
C LEU A 335 -12.55 -6.58 2.51
N SER A 336 -13.44 -5.67 2.94
CA SER A 336 -13.86 -5.59 4.35
C SER A 336 -14.62 -6.83 4.83
N ALA A 337 -15.17 -7.63 3.90
CA ALA A 337 -15.84 -8.89 4.21
C ALA A 337 -14.87 -10.08 4.34
N GLY A 338 -13.60 -9.92 3.97
CA GLY A 338 -12.55 -10.92 4.13
C GLY A 338 -12.14 -11.67 2.85
N PHE A 339 -12.65 -11.27 1.68
CA PHE A 339 -12.07 -11.72 0.40
C PHE A 339 -10.59 -11.36 0.34
N LYS A 340 -9.80 -12.22 -0.29
CA LYS A 340 -8.34 -12.06 -0.35
C LYS A 340 -7.92 -11.36 -1.64
N GLY A 341 -6.95 -10.47 -1.49
CA GLY A 341 -6.41 -9.61 -2.54
C GLY A 341 -5.85 -8.32 -1.94
N GLY A 342 -5.12 -7.54 -2.74
CA GLY A 342 -4.65 -6.22 -2.34
C GLY A 342 -5.70 -5.13 -2.57
N GLU A 343 -5.46 -3.91 -2.07
CA GLU A 343 -6.36 -2.76 -2.31
C GLU A 343 -5.80 -1.81 -3.39
N VAL A 344 -4.52 -1.98 -3.74
CA VAL A 344 -3.72 -1.02 -4.52
C VAL A 344 -4.21 -0.83 -5.95
N THR A 345 -4.49 -1.90 -6.68
CA THR A 345 -4.97 -1.76 -8.07
C THR A 345 -6.36 -1.10 -8.14
N PRO A 346 -7.31 -1.42 -7.24
CA PRO A 346 -8.49 -0.60 -7.08
C PRO A 346 -8.21 0.87 -6.74
N LEU A 347 -7.23 1.17 -5.86
CA LEU A 347 -6.84 2.55 -5.58
C LEU A 347 -6.30 3.27 -6.81
N PHE A 348 -5.60 2.57 -7.72
CA PHE A 348 -5.19 3.13 -9.02
C PHE A 348 -6.40 3.45 -9.89
N PHE A 349 -7.40 2.57 -9.93
CA PHE A 349 -8.66 2.83 -10.66
C PHE A 349 -9.42 4.01 -10.06
N ILE A 350 -9.59 4.04 -8.74
CA ILE A 350 -10.26 5.12 -8.01
C ILE A 350 -9.53 6.44 -8.27
N GLY A 351 -8.20 6.43 -8.18
CA GLY A 351 -7.37 7.60 -8.46
C GLY A 351 -7.47 8.07 -9.90
N ALA A 352 -7.32 7.18 -10.87
CA ALA A 352 -7.42 7.52 -12.29
C ALA A 352 -8.81 8.06 -12.66
N GLY A 353 -9.87 7.41 -12.18
CA GLY A 353 -11.25 7.85 -12.40
C GLY A 353 -11.57 9.19 -11.72
N LEU A 354 -11.11 9.40 -10.49
CA LEU A 354 -11.28 10.68 -9.80
C LEU A 354 -10.49 11.79 -10.47
N GLY A 355 -9.28 11.50 -10.94
CA GLY A 355 -8.46 12.43 -11.72
C GLY A 355 -9.15 12.82 -13.02
N ASN A 356 -9.67 11.83 -13.76
CA ASN A 356 -10.45 12.03 -14.98
C ASN A 356 -11.70 12.89 -14.74
N ALA A 357 -12.46 12.62 -13.66
CA ALA A 357 -13.61 13.44 -13.26
C ALA A 357 -13.22 14.90 -12.97
N LEU A 358 -12.15 15.11 -12.18
CA LEU A 358 -11.65 16.45 -11.84
C LEU A 358 -11.13 17.20 -13.07
N ALA A 359 -10.53 16.50 -14.02
CA ALA A 359 -10.09 17.09 -15.28
C ALA A 359 -11.27 17.63 -16.08
N GLY A 360 -12.36 16.85 -16.19
CA GLY A 360 -13.61 17.29 -16.81
C GLY A 360 -14.23 18.51 -16.13
N LEU A 361 -14.20 18.58 -14.79
CA LEU A 361 -14.73 19.73 -14.03
C LEU A 361 -13.87 20.99 -14.17
N THR A 362 -12.56 20.84 -14.25
CA THR A 362 -11.61 21.97 -14.24
C THR A 362 -11.12 22.36 -15.64
N GLY A 363 -11.51 21.62 -16.68
CA GLY A 363 -10.96 21.75 -18.03
C GLY A 363 -9.45 21.49 -18.08
N ALA A 364 -8.96 20.55 -17.26
CA ALA A 364 -7.56 20.12 -17.29
C ALA A 364 -7.39 18.92 -18.26
N PRO A 365 -6.15 18.60 -18.69
CA PRO A 365 -5.90 17.42 -19.51
C PRO A 365 -6.27 16.13 -18.74
N THR A 366 -7.19 15.34 -19.30
CA THR A 366 -7.76 14.15 -18.64
C THR A 366 -6.73 13.05 -18.42
N ASP A 367 -5.87 12.82 -19.40
CA ASP A 367 -4.76 11.86 -19.36
C ASP A 367 -3.73 12.19 -18.26
N LEU A 368 -3.34 13.46 -18.16
CA LEU A 368 -2.45 13.94 -17.09
C LEU A 368 -3.10 13.69 -15.73
N PHE A 369 -4.32 14.18 -15.52
CA PHE A 369 -4.98 14.10 -14.22
C PHE A 369 -5.35 12.67 -13.82
N ALA A 370 -5.69 11.79 -14.77
CA ALA A 370 -5.84 10.36 -14.53
C ALA A 370 -4.51 9.76 -14.03
N GLY A 371 -3.40 10.07 -14.68
CA GLY A 371 -2.06 9.65 -14.23
C GLY A 371 -1.68 10.18 -12.85
N LEU A 372 -1.97 11.46 -12.57
CA LEU A 372 -1.72 12.07 -11.26
C LEU A 372 -2.56 11.39 -10.16
N GLY A 373 -3.86 11.21 -10.40
CA GLY A 373 -4.76 10.57 -9.45
C GLY A 373 -4.39 9.12 -9.18
N PHE A 374 -4.01 8.37 -10.22
CA PHE A 374 -3.53 6.98 -10.14
C PHE A 374 -2.46 6.83 -9.05
N VAL A 375 -1.42 7.68 -9.07
CA VAL A 375 -0.31 7.58 -8.11
C VAL A 375 -0.59 8.31 -6.79
N ALA A 376 -1.30 9.44 -6.82
CA ALA A 376 -1.50 10.30 -5.65
C ALA A 376 -2.51 9.72 -4.65
N VAL A 377 -3.60 9.09 -5.11
CA VAL A 377 -4.53 8.40 -4.20
C VAL A 377 -3.82 7.25 -3.49
N PHE A 378 -2.98 6.49 -4.20
CA PHE A 378 -2.17 5.46 -3.60
C PHE A 378 -1.16 6.05 -2.58
N ALA A 379 -0.45 7.13 -2.94
CA ALA A 379 0.48 7.85 -2.06
C ALA A 379 -0.17 8.27 -0.73
N GLY A 380 -1.39 8.79 -0.79
CA GLY A 380 -2.17 9.15 0.39
C GLY A 380 -2.59 7.93 1.22
N ALA A 381 -3.03 6.85 0.56
CA ALA A 381 -3.54 5.66 1.24
C ALA A 381 -2.46 4.85 1.97
N THR A 382 -1.22 4.87 1.47
CA THR A 382 -0.08 4.13 2.03
C THR A 382 0.92 4.99 2.78
N ASN A 383 0.76 6.32 2.72
CA ASN A 383 1.72 7.28 3.25
C ASN A 383 3.13 7.17 2.61
N THR A 384 3.22 6.85 1.31
CA THR A 384 4.49 6.66 0.59
C THR A 384 4.63 7.58 -0.63
N PRO A 385 4.74 8.91 -0.44
CA PRO A 385 4.76 9.87 -1.54
C PRO A 385 5.99 9.73 -2.46
N LEU A 386 7.18 9.41 -1.93
CA LEU A 386 8.38 9.26 -2.77
C LEU A 386 8.27 8.03 -3.65
N ALA A 387 7.86 6.90 -3.09
CA ALA A 387 7.68 5.66 -3.85
C ALA A 387 6.65 5.83 -4.97
N CYS A 388 5.53 6.52 -4.70
CA CYS A 388 4.47 6.73 -5.68
C CYS A 388 4.86 7.74 -6.76
N MET A 389 5.60 8.79 -6.41
CA MET A 389 6.19 9.70 -7.39
C MET A 389 7.09 8.92 -8.36
N ILE A 390 8.02 8.12 -7.84
CA ILE A 390 8.94 7.31 -8.65
C ILE A 390 8.18 6.29 -9.50
N MET A 391 7.13 5.68 -8.94
CA MET A 391 6.25 4.78 -9.68
C MET A 391 5.62 5.49 -10.89
N GLY A 392 5.17 6.74 -10.72
CA GLY A 392 4.67 7.55 -11.82
C GLY A 392 5.73 7.81 -12.90
N LEU A 393 7.00 8.01 -12.52
CA LEU A 393 8.10 8.17 -13.48
C LEU A 393 8.36 6.89 -14.27
N GLU A 394 8.33 5.72 -13.62
CA GLU A 394 8.54 4.43 -14.27
C GLU A 394 7.35 4.02 -15.16
N LEU A 395 6.12 4.41 -14.80
CA LEU A 395 4.90 4.06 -15.56
C LEU A 395 4.57 5.03 -16.69
N PHE A 396 4.76 6.33 -16.48
CA PHE A 396 4.30 7.38 -17.39
C PHE A 396 5.43 8.18 -18.04
N GLY A 397 6.68 7.97 -17.60
CA GLY A 397 7.84 8.74 -18.03
C GLY A 397 8.14 9.96 -17.16
N ALA A 398 9.35 10.51 -17.33
CA ALA A 398 9.87 11.57 -16.48
C ALA A 398 9.39 12.99 -16.84
N THR A 399 8.71 13.17 -17.98
CA THR A 399 8.27 14.48 -18.50
C THR A 399 7.40 15.25 -17.52
N HIS A 400 6.58 14.56 -16.72
CA HIS A 400 5.62 15.18 -15.80
C HIS A 400 6.02 15.06 -14.32
N ALA A 401 7.32 14.84 -14.06
CA ALA A 401 7.85 14.56 -12.72
C ALA A 401 7.40 15.55 -11.64
N VAL A 402 7.39 16.85 -11.96
CA VAL A 402 7.01 17.89 -11.00
C VAL A 402 5.53 17.82 -10.65
N TYR A 403 4.65 17.63 -11.62
CA TYR A 403 3.21 17.47 -11.35
C TYR A 403 2.93 16.19 -10.54
N LEU A 404 3.60 15.09 -10.87
CA LEU A 404 3.50 13.82 -10.13
C LEU A 404 3.94 14.00 -8.68
N ALA A 405 5.07 14.68 -8.46
CA ALA A 405 5.58 14.98 -7.13
C ALA A 405 4.56 15.81 -6.34
N VAL A 406 4.13 16.95 -6.87
CA VAL A 406 3.19 17.84 -6.18
C VAL A 406 1.89 17.12 -5.83
N ALA A 407 1.31 16.36 -6.77
CA ALA A 407 0.10 15.59 -6.51
C ALA A 407 0.31 14.56 -5.36
N CYS A 408 1.40 13.78 -5.40
CA CYS A 408 1.69 12.76 -4.39
C CYS A 408 1.96 13.37 -3.00
N PHE A 409 2.77 14.43 -2.93
CA PHE A 409 3.10 15.08 -1.66
C PHE A 409 1.91 15.82 -1.05
N THR A 410 1.08 16.49 -1.86
CA THR A 410 -0.15 17.12 -1.37
C THR A 410 -1.16 16.08 -0.90
N ALA A 411 -1.33 14.96 -1.63
CA ALA A 411 -2.19 13.86 -1.20
C ALA A 411 -1.68 13.20 0.10
N TYR A 412 -0.37 13.02 0.23
CA TYR A 412 0.27 12.58 1.46
C TYR A 412 -0.03 13.53 2.63
N LEU A 413 0.09 14.84 2.48
CA LEU A 413 -0.18 15.76 3.59
C LEU A 413 -1.65 15.76 3.99
N THR A 414 -2.56 15.75 3.01
CA THR A 414 -4.01 15.90 3.24
C THR A 414 -4.71 14.62 3.70
N SER A 415 -4.15 13.43 3.42
CA SER A 415 -4.65 12.13 3.92
C SER A 415 -4.49 11.95 5.44
N GLY A 416 -3.71 12.83 6.11
CA GLY A 416 -3.41 12.72 7.53
C GLY A 416 -2.59 11.46 7.84
N HIS A 417 -2.79 10.85 9.02
CA HIS A 417 -2.07 9.63 9.40
C HIS A 417 -2.89 8.34 9.18
N SER A 418 -4.03 8.42 8.47
CA SER A 418 -4.78 7.22 8.12
C SER A 418 -3.99 6.41 7.10
N SER A 419 -4.13 5.08 7.17
CA SER A 419 -3.39 4.15 6.32
C SER A 419 -4.19 2.88 6.11
N ILE A 420 -4.02 2.27 4.95
CA ILE A 420 -4.47 0.89 4.70
C ILE A 420 -3.57 -0.13 5.45
N TYR A 421 -2.35 0.24 5.82
CA TYR A 421 -1.43 -0.57 6.62
C TYR A 421 -1.47 -0.15 8.09
N LEU A 422 -2.29 -0.84 8.88
CA LEU A 422 -2.48 -0.56 10.31
C LEU A 422 -1.22 -0.77 11.18
N SER A 423 -0.25 -1.54 10.68
CA SER A 423 1.01 -1.84 11.37
C SER A 423 2.14 -0.85 11.04
N GLN A 424 1.89 0.10 10.15
CA GLN A 424 2.79 1.22 9.88
C GLN A 424 2.97 2.05 11.16
N ARG A 425 4.20 2.47 11.46
CA ARG A 425 4.51 3.30 12.64
C ARG A 425 4.64 4.78 12.26
N ILE A 426 4.31 5.69 13.16
CA ILE A 426 4.56 7.12 12.95
C ILE A 426 5.96 7.47 13.43
N GLY A 427 6.86 7.82 12.53
CA GLY A 427 8.20 8.30 12.88
C GLY A 427 8.21 9.81 13.09
N VAL A 428 7.77 10.55 12.07
CA VAL A 428 7.64 12.02 12.10
C VAL A 428 6.18 12.38 11.79
N PRO A 429 5.47 13.05 12.70
CA PRO A 429 4.10 13.51 12.45
C PRO A 429 4.04 14.49 11.28
N LYS A 430 2.97 14.43 10.48
CA LYS A 430 2.75 15.33 9.33
C LYS A 430 2.35 16.76 9.73
N HIS A 431 1.88 16.93 10.96
CA HIS A 431 1.48 18.23 11.51
C HIS A 431 2.11 18.41 12.90
N ALA A 432 2.46 19.65 13.23
CA ALA A 432 3.00 20.02 14.54
C ALA A 432 1.91 20.06 15.65
N ALA A 433 0.63 19.93 15.29
CA ALA A 433 -0.48 19.99 16.22
C ALA A 433 -0.73 18.62 16.89
N GLY A 434 -0.55 18.57 18.21
CA GLY A 434 -0.78 17.40 19.05
C GLY A 434 0.48 16.56 19.27
N HIS A 435 0.69 16.11 20.51
CA HIS A 435 1.82 15.26 20.87
C HIS A 435 1.51 13.81 20.48
N ILE A 436 1.92 13.40 19.28
CA ILE A 436 1.88 11.99 18.86
C ILE A 436 3.24 11.37 19.18
N PRO A 437 3.33 10.42 20.13
CA PRO A 437 4.59 9.74 20.43
C PRO A 437 5.14 9.02 19.20
N ALA A 438 6.43 9.20 18.95
CA ALA A 438 7.12 8.51 17.86
C ALA A 438 7.12 6.99 18.08
N GLY A 439 6.96 6.23 17.01
CA GLY A 439 6.99 4.76 17.00
C GLY A 439 5.64 4.08 17.23
N ILE A 440 4.56 4.82 17.52
CA ILE A 440 3.22 4.25 17.68
C ILE A 440 2.70 3.76 16.32
N ALA A 441 2.13 2.55 16.29
CA ALA A 441 1.47 2.01 15.11
C ALA A 441 0.10 2.68 14.87
N VAL A 442 -0.27 2.88 13.59
CA VAL A 442 -1.50 3.56 13.16
C VAL A 442 -2.76 2.97 13.83
N ARG A 443 -2.80 1.64 14.04
CA ARG A 443 -3.92 0.99 14.76
C ARG A 443 -4.22 1.58 16.14
N HIS A 444 -3.20 1.94 16.91
CA HIS A 444 -3.38 2.41 18.29
C HIS A 444 -3.89 3.85 18.34
N LEU A 445 -3.53 4.66 17.35
CA LEU A 445 -4.04 6.04 17.24
C LEU A 445 -5.53 6.07 16.93
N ARG A 446 -6.04 5.09 16.18
CA ARG A 446 -7.49 4.98 15.93
C ARG A 446 -8.27 4.61 17.19
N VAL A 447 -7.75 3.68 18.01
CA VAL A 447 -8.39 3.31 19.29
C VAL A 447 -8.43 4.51 20.24
N ASN A 448 -7.33 5.27 20.32
CA ASN A 448 -7.28 6.45 21.19
C ASN A 448 -8.16 7.62 20.73
N ARG A 449 -8.46 7.74 19.42
CA ARG A 449 -9.45 8.72 18.90
C ARG A 449 -10.90 8.33 19.19
N SER A 450 -11.18 7.06 19.46
CA SER A 450 -12.53 6.54 19.71
C SER A 450 -12.84 6.36 21.21
N ALA A 451 -11.84 6.51 22.08
CA ALA A 451 -12.06 6.69 23.51
C ALA A 451 -12.40 8.17 23.80
N PRO A 452 -13.42 8.47 24.63
CA PRO A 452 -13.63 9.84 25.08
C PRO A 452 -12.36 10.36 25.76
N SER A 453 -11.92 11.55 25.37
CA SER A 453 -10.70 12.19 25.84
C SER A 453 -10.64 12.21 27.36
N GLN A 454 -9.59 11.61 27.94
CA GLN A 454 -9.31 11.67 29.37
C GLN A 454 -9.17 13.13 29.89
N GLU A 455 -8.95 14.11 29.00
CA GLU A 455 -8.98 15.54 29.34
C GLU A 455 -10.33 16.05 29.86
N ASP A 456 -11.46 15.40 29.53
CA ASP A 456 -12.77 15.76 30.11
C ASP A 456 -12.95 15.21 31.53
N ASN A 457 -12.27 14.10 31.87
CA ASN A 457 -12.35 13.53 33.21
C ASN A 457 -11.51 14.29 34.23
N ASP A 458 -10.37 14.87 33.85
CA ASP A 458 -9.53 15.65 34.77
C ASP A 458 -10.10 17.03 35.08
N LYS A 459 -10.86 17.64 34.15
CA LYS A 459 -11.65 18.86 34.45
C LYS A 459 -12.83 18.59 35.37
N SER A 460 -13.40 17.38 35.34
CA SER A 460 -14.48 16.97 36.26
C SER A 460 -13.98 16.63 37.67
N ARG A 461 -12.70 16.23 37.82
CA ARG A 461 -12.07 15.99 39.12
C ARG A 461 -11.49 17.24 39.76
N SER A 462 -10.94 18.16 38.95
CA SER A 462 -10.42 19.45 39.44
C SER A 462 -11.52 20.42 39.92
N SER A 463 -12.73 20.33 39.36
CA SER A 463 -13.87 21.15 39.81
C SER A 463 -14.56 20.66 41.09
N LYS A 464 -14.21 19.47 41.61
CA LYS A 464 -14.75 18.92 42.87
C LYS A 464 -13.81 19.06 44.08
N SER A 465 -12.57 19.56 43.92
CA SER A 465 -11.62 19.70 45.04
C SER A 465 -11.36 21.14 45.49
N LEU A 466 -12.07 22.14 44.95
CA LEU A 466 -11.88 23.57 45.26
C LEU A 466 -12.99 24.16 46.16
N GLY A 467 -13.62 23.33 46.97
CA GLY A 467 -14.69 23.73 47.90
C GLY A 467 -14.54 23.12 49.28
N GLN A 468 -13.39 23.30 49.95
CA GLN A 468 -13.26 23.12 51.40
C GLN A 468 -12.04 23.92 51.91
N THR A 469 -12.32 25.12 52.42
CA THR A 469 -11.42 25.96 53.22
C THR A 469 -11.45 25.56 54.71
N CYS A 470 -10.44 26.05 55.46
CA CYS A 470 -10.19 25.99 56.92
C CYS A 470 -9.40 24.77 57.41
N SER A 471 -8.48 24.84 58.36
CA SER A 471 -7.73 25.90 59.06
C SER A 471 -6.69 25.14 59.92
N ASP A 472 -5.69 25.86 60.41
CA ASP A 472 -4.87 25.59 61.61
C ASP A 472 -3.67 24.61 61.56
N ASP A 473 -2.50 25.25 61.76
CA ASP A 473 -1.49 25.00 62.78
C ASP A 473 -0.69 23.68 62.92
N HIS A 474 0.62 23.93 62.98
CA HIS A 474 1.65 23.30 63.82
C HIS A 474 2.14 21.86 63.59
N GLN A 475 3.48 21.81 63.54
CA GLN A 475 4.39 20.85 64.17
C GLN A 475 4.65 19.46 63.52
N GLN A 476 5.95 19.29 63.22
CA GLN A 476 6.82 18.16 63.59
C GLN A 476 6.30 16.73 63.44
N GLY A 477 7.09 15.93 62.71
CA GLY A 477 7.25 14.50 62.98
C GLY A 477 7.08 13.61 61.74
N GLY A 478 8.13 12.88 61.36
CA GLY A 478 7.95 11.58 60.69
C GLY A 478 7.19 10.59 61.62
N PRO A 479 6.91 9.32 61.22
CA PRO A 479 7.81 8.48 60.41
C PRO A 479 7.12 7.48 59.44
N LYS A 480 7.98 6.79 58.66
CA LYS A 480 7.97 5.37 58.24
C LYS A 480 6.69 4.67 57.71
N CYS A 481 6.87 4.13 56.50
CA CYS A 481 6.57 2.76 56.03
C CYS A 481 5.15 2.19 56.11
N ARG A 482 4.62 1.81 54.93
CA ARG A 482 4.45 0.40 54.58
C ARG A 482 4.53 0.19 53.07
#